data_AF-A0A8I1GT01-F1
#
_entry.id   AF-A0A8I1GT01-F1
#
_cell.length_a   1.000
_cell.length_b   1.000
_cell.length_c   1.000
_cell.angle_alpha   90.00
_cell.angle_beta   90.00
_cell.angle_gamma   90.00
#
_symmetry.space_group_name_H-M   'P 1'
#
loop_
_entity.id
_entity.type
_entity.pdbx_description
1 polymer ?
#
loop_
_entity_poly.entity_id
_entity_poly.type
_entity_poly.pdbx_seq_one_letter_code
_entity_poly.pdbx_strand_id
1 'polypeptide(L)'
;MEDEGDGSTKYVVVEYPSLNGKKDSIDVFLTKGQVFHTSEKVKIDMKYVGWGGSSINWNTTDNIEKVHEVKSDVENNDDVWIWS
;
A
#
# COMPACT_ATOMS: atom_id res chain seq x y z
N MET A 1 -33.18 -12.63 -10.73
CA MET A 1 -32.16 -11.59 -10.91
C MET A 1 -30.85 -12.24 -10.51
N GLU A 2 -30.09 -12.65 -11.51
CA GLU A 2 -28.72 -13.11 -11.34
C GLU A 2 -27.91 -11.86 -10.97
N ASP A 3 -27.42 -11.81 -9.73
CA ASP A 3 -26.53 -10.76 -9.24
C ASP A 3 -25.12 -11.03 -9.79
N GLU A 4 -24.97 -10.86 -11.10
CA GLU A 4 -23.68 -10.88 -11.76
C GLU A 4 -23.00 -9.52 -11.56
N GLY A 5 -21.97 -9.45 -10.71
CA GLY A 5 -20.85 -8.52 -10.99
C GLY A 5 -20.33 -7.57 -9.90
N ASP A 6 -20.25 -7.94 -8.62
CA ASP A 6 -19.31 -7.27 -7.69
C ASP A 6 -18.36 -8.24 -6.96
N GLY A 7 -17.99 -9.33 -7.64
CA GLY A 7 -16.93 -10.24 -7.19
C GLY A 7 -15.51 -9.72 -7.44
N SER A 8 -15.35 -8.45 -7.83
CA SER A 8 -14.02 -7.88 -8.08
C SER A 8 -13.27 -7.70 -6.76
N THR A 9 -12.12 -8.36 -6.63
CA THR A 9 -11.21 -8.11 -5.50
C THR A 9 -10.83 -6.63 -5.51
N LYS A 10 -11.19 -5.89 -4.46
CA LYS A 10 -10.76 -4.50 -4.30
C LYS A 10 -9.31 -4.49 -3.84
N TYR A 11 -8.47 -3.72 -4.53
CA TYR A 11 -7.06 -3.58 -4.19
C TYR A 11 -6.55 -2.19 -4.57
N VAL A 12 -5.42 -1.83 -3.99
CA VAL A 12 -4.62 -0.68 -4.41
C VAL A 12 -3.21 -1.12 -4.75
N VAL A 13 -2.60 -0.45 -5.72
CA VAL A 13 -1.19 -0.63 -6.06
C VAL A 13 -0.41 0.48 -5.39
N VAL A 14 0.55 0.10 -4.55
CA VAL A 14 1.39 1.05 -3.82
C VAL A 14 2.80 0.97 -4.35
N GLU A 15 3.29 2.08 -4.89
CA GLU A 15 4.68 2.23 -5.30
C GLU A 15 5.56 2.53 -4.07
N TYR A 16 6.71 1.87 -3.99
CA TYR A 16 7.72 2.17 -2.98
C TYR A 16 9.13 2.22 -3.60
N PRO A 17 10.03 3.05 -3.05
CA PRO A 17 11.42 3.04 -3.48
C PRO A 17 12.09 1.73 -3.03
N SER A 18 12.57 0.94 -3.99
CA SER A 18 13.38 -0.24 -3.71
C SER A 18 14.82 0.14 -3.41
N LEU A 19 15.56 -0.79 -2.78
CA LEU A 19 16.99 -0.64 -2.44
C LEU A 19 17.89 -0.25 -3.64
N ASN A 20 17.46 -0.52 -4.87
CA ASN A 20 18.22 -0.24 -6.08
C ASN A 20 17.86 1.10 -6.74
N GLY A 21 17.09 1.96 -6.07
CA GLY A 21 16.61 3.23 -6.62
C GLY A 21 15.55 3.06 -7.71
N LYS A 22 15.09 1.83 -7.96
CA LYS A 22 13.94 1.54 -8.84
C LYS A 22 12.65 1.60 -8.02
N LYS A 23 11.55 1.97 -8.67
CA LYS A 23 10.23 1.84 -8.07
C LYS A 23 9.76 0.39 -8.21
N ASP A 24 9.38 -0.22 -7.11
CA ASP A 24 8.65 -1.49 -7.08
C ASP A 24 7.22 -1.24 -6.60
N SER A 25 6.33 -2.20 -6.84
CA SER A 25 4.91 -2.10 -6.50
C SER A 25 4.44 -3.26 -5.63
N ILE A 26 3.56 -2.96 -4.67
CA ILE A 26 2.87 -3.96 -3.85
C ILE A 26 1.37 -3.82 -4.10
N ASP A 27 0.72 -4.94 -4.41
CA ASP A 27 -0.73 -5.03 -4.46
C ASP A 27 -1.26 -5.24 -3.03
N VAL A 28 -2.13 -4.35 -2.56
CA VAL A 28 -2.76 -4.48 -1.25
C VAL A 28 -4.25 -4.75 -1.41
N PHE A 29 -4.67 -5.95 -1.04
CA PHE A 29 -6.08 -6.34 -1.07
C PHE A 29 -6.84 -5.71 0.11
N LEU A 30 -7.99 -5.13 -0.19
CA LEU A 30 -8.82 -4.39 0.76
C LEU A 30 -10.10 -5.18 1.04
N THR A 31 -10.17 -5.82 2.21
CA THR A 31 -11.31 -6.65 2.59
C THR A 31 -12.21 -5.98 3.64
N LYS A 32 -11.69 -4.94 4.30
CA LYS A 32 -12.36 -4.26 5.43
C LYS A 32 -13.16 -3.01 5.03
N GLY A 33 -13.39 -2.79 3.73
CA GLY A 33 -14.04 -1.57 3.24
C GLY A 33 -13.19 -0.29 3.36
N GLN A 34 -11.86 -0.45 3.46
CA GLN A 34 -10.91 0.66 3.40
C GLN A 34 -11.01 1.35 2.03
N VAL A 35 -10.91 2.68 2.02
CA VAL A 35 -10.89 3.47 0.79
C VAL A 35 -9.63 4.32 0.80
N PHE A 36 -8.89 4.24 -0.30
CA PHE A 36 -7.71 5.06 -0.55
C PHE A 36 -7.87 5.77 -1.90
N HIS A 37 -7.22 6.92 -2.01
CA HIS A 37 -7.19 7.72 -3.23
C HIS A 37 -5.76 7.84 -3.76
N THR A 38 -5.63 8.05 -5.07
CA THR A 38 -4.33 8.36 -5.68
C THR A 38 -3.71 9.58 -5.01
N SER A 39 -2.38 9.59 -4.91
CA SER A 39 -1.57 10.62 -4.23
C SER A 39 -1.65 10.63 -2.71
N GLU A 40 -2.36 9.70 -2.08
CA GLU A 40 -2.26 9.50 -0.63
C GLU A 40 -0.96 8.80 -0.26
N LYS A 41 -0.31 9.28 0.80
CA LYS A 41 0.79 8.57 1.45
C LYS A 41 0.22 7.51 2.37
N VAL A 42 0.76 6.31 2.28
CA VAL A 42 0.34 5.15 3.06
C VAL A 42 1.55 4.47 3.68
N LYS A 43 1.32 3.73 4.76
CA LYS A 43 2.28 2.80 5.36
C LYS A 43 1.82 1.39 5.07
N ILE A 44 2.76 0.53 4.71
CA ILE A 44 2.53 -0.91 4.53
C ILE A 44 3.40 -1.67 5.54
N ASP A 45 2.83 -2.66 6.21
CA ASP A 45 3.62 -3.58 7.03
C ASP A 45 4.30 -4.63 6.15
N MET A 46 5.57 -4.37 5.85
CA MET A 46 6.40 -5.22 4.99
C MET A 46 6.61 -6.64 5.54
N LYS A 47 6.39 -6.88 6.84
CA LYS A 47 6.48 -8.23 7.43
C LYS A 47 5.49 -9.21 6.81
N TYR A 48 4.34 -8.70 6.36
CA TYR A 48 3.25 -9.49 5.79
C TYR A 48 3.21 -9.43 4.26
N VAL A 49 4.22 -8.80 3.64
CA VAL A 49 4.36 -8.75 2.19
C VAL A 49 5.08 -10.01 1.73
N GLY A 50 4.44 -10.75 0.84
CA GLY A 50 4.96 -12.00 0.30
C GLY A 50 4.91 -12.04 -1.22
N TRP A 51 5.71 -12.90 -1.82
CA TRP A 51 5.58 -13.21 -3.24
C TRP A 51 4.26 -13.95 -3.45
N GLY A 52 3.40 -13.38 -4.29
CA GLY A 52 2.00 -13.72 -4.41
C GLY A 52 1.64 -15.06 -5.03
N GLY A 53 2.41 -16.14 -4.84
CA GLY A 53 2.05 -17.46 -5.38
C GLY A 53 1.70 -17.45 -6.88
N SER A 54 0.40 -17.51 -7.21
CA SER A 54 -0.13 -17.44 -8.59
C SER A 54 -0.15 -16.05 -9.22
N SER A 55 0.01 -14.97 -8.45
CA SER A 55 0.26 -13.62 -8.97
C SER A 55 1.77 -13.35 -9.02
N ILE A 56 2.22 -12.65 -10.07
CA ILE A 56 3.64 -12.35 -10.33
C ILE A 56 4.05 -11.05 -9.57
N ASN A 57 3.32 -10.72 -8.50
CA ASN A 57 3.44 -9.45 -7.79
C ASN A 57 3.64 -9.70 -6.29
N TRP A 58 4.35 -8.79 -5.63
CA TRP A 58 4.37 -8.70 -4.18
C TRP A 58 3.00 -8.26 -3.69
N ASN A 59 2.45 -8.94 -2.69
CA ASN A 59 1.15 -8.57 -2.15
C ASN A 59 1.02 -8.78 -0.65
N THR A 60 -0.03 -8.15 -0.11
CA THR A 60 -0.50 -8.35 1.25
C THR A 60 -2.00 -8.02 1.35
N THR A 61 -2.63 -8.34 2.48
CA THR A 61 -4.07 -8.13 2.71
C THR A 61 -4.30 -7.26 3.94
N ASP A 62 -4.99 -6.13 3.76
CA ASP A 62 -5.33 -5.13 4.79
C ASP A 62 -4.17 -4.51 5.59
N ASN A 63 -2.91 -4.88 5.32
CA ASN A 63 -1.72 -4.40 6.03
C ASN A 63 -1.26 -3.03 5.51
N ILE A 64 -2.21 -2.08 5.46
CA ILE A 64 -2.05 -0.73 4.94
C ILE A 64 -2.78 0.28 5.82
N GLU A 65 -2.13 1.41 6.08
CA GLU A 65 -2.69 2.52 6.86
C GLU A 65 -2.40 3.85 6.16
N LYS A 66 -3.34 4.80 6.24
CA LYS A 66 -3.15 6.15 5.72
C LYS A 66 -2.21 6.95 6.62
N VAL A 67 -1.24 7.64 6.04
CA VAL A 67 -0.42 8.59 6.79
C VAL A 67 -1.25 9.84 7.04
N HIS A 68 -1.54 10.13 8.30
CA HIS A 68 -2.02 11.43 8.70
C HIS A 68 -0.83 12.37 8.84
N GLU A 69 -0.60 13.21 7.83
CA GLU A 69 0.36 14.31 7.96
C GLU A 69 -0.19 15.29 9.00
N VAL A 70 0.41 15.26 10.19
CA VAL A 70 0.24 16.36 11.14
C VAL A 70 0.94 17.55 10.50
N LYS A 71 0.19 18.59 10.13
CA LYS A 71 0.74 19.88 9.73
C LYS A 71 1.47 20.47 10.93
N SER A 72 2.72 20.09 11.09
CA SER A 72 3.68 20.81 11.90
C SER A 72 4.33 21.79 10.93
N ASP A 73 4.17 23.10 11.15
CA ASP A 73 4.79 24.17 10.36
C ASP A 73 6.32 24.22 10.56
N VAL A 74 7.00 23.11 10.32
CA VAL A 74 8.46 23.01 10.28
C VAL A 74 8.83 22.16 9.08
N GLU A 75 9.28 22.85 8.02
CA GLU A 75 10.00 22.25 6.92
C GLU A 75 11.22 21.51 7.49
N ASN A 76 11.16 20.18 7.59
CA ASN A 76 12.34 19.37 7.81
C ASN A 76 12.43 18.30 6.72
N ASN A 77 13.50 18.46 5.92
CA ASN A 77 13.90 17.67 4.76
C ASN A 77 14.43 16.28 5.16
N ASP A 78 13.73 15.53 6.01
CA ASP A 78 14.21 14.24 6.51
C ASP A 78 13.13 13.15 6.40
N ASP A 79 12.68 12.85 5.18
CA ASP A 79 12.01 11.58 4.84
C ASP A 79 13.00 10.39 4.93
N VAL A 80 13.80 10.34 5.99
CA VAL A 80 14.68 9.21 6.33
C VAL A 80 13.91 8.30 7.27
N TRP A 81 13.16 7.37 6.68
CA TRP A 81 12.48 6.31 7.43
C TRP A 81 13.40 5.09 7.51
N ILE A 82 14.12 4.95 8.62
CA ILE A 82 14.82 3.71 9.00
C ILE A 82 14.22 3.19 10.30
N TRP A 83 13.86 1.90 10.35
CA TRP A 83 13.49 1.22 11.58
C TRP A 83 14.46 0.08 11.92
N SER A 84 14.64 -0.15 13.23
CA SER A 84 15.41 -1.23 13.88
C SER A 84 14.53 -2.43 14.19
#